data_AF-A0A517Y1D4-F1
#
_entry.id   AF-A0A517Y1D4-F1
#
_cell.length_a   1.000
_cell.length_b   1.000
_cell.length_c   1.000
_cell.angle_alpha   90.00
_cell.angle_beta   90.00
_cell.angle_gamma   90.00
#
_symmetry.space_group_name_H-M   'P 1'
#
loop_
_entity.id
_entity.type
_entity.pdbx_description
1 polymer ?
#
loop_
_entity_poly.entity_id
_entity_poly.type
_entity_poly.pdbx_seq_one_letter_code
_entity_poly.pdbx_strand_id
1 'polypeptide(L)'
;MPTTAAPATVADLLAAVLAYRPTVEDGALAFAVELPTELGRRLWVLHTGVRAALAGRPWYGCGSERKAAAPRPLDPAAPIPPGVTLLCVEGDRRWDRIDPDARLDLPDLFVP
;
A
#
# COMPACT_ATOMS: atom_id res chain seq x y z
N MET A 1 28.27 1.00 -6.02
CA MET A 1 27.16 1.45 -5.14
C MET A 1 25.94 0.69 -5.61
N PRO A 2 25.33 -0.21 -4.83
CA PRO A 2 24.08 -0.82 -5.25
C PRO A 2 23.03 0.30 -5.35
N THR A 3 22.54 0.55 -6.56
CA THR A 3 21.34 1.36 -6.76
C THR A 3 20.19 0.56 -6.18
N THR A 4 19.85 0.78 -4.92
CA THR A 4 18.68 0.15 -4.31
C THR A 4 17.47 0.65 -5.10
N ALA A 5 16.84 -0.23 -5.87
CA ALA A 5 15.63 0.09 -6.59
C ALA A 5 14.59 0.66 -5.61
N ALA A 6 13.84 1.68 -6.04
CA ALA A 6 12.83 2.27 -5.20
C ALA A 6 11.74 1.23 -4.87
N PRO A 7 11.18 1.19 -3.65
CA PRO A 7 10.23 0.16 -3.25
C PRO A 7 8.97 0.17 -4.11
N ALA A 8 8.74 -0.90 -4.88
CA ALA A 8 7.64 -0.99 -5.84
C ALA A 8 6.42 -1.78 -5.31
N THR A 9 6.62 -2.53 -4.22
CA THR A 9 5.60 -3.41 -3.64
C THR A 9 5.41 -3.14 -2.15
N VAL A 10 4.35 -3.69 -1.56
CA VAL A 10 4.12 -3.62 -0.10
C VAL A 10 5.26 -4.31 0.65
N ALA A 11 5.74 -5.46 0.16
CA ALA A 11 6.83 -6.19 0.76
C ALA A 11 8.13 -5.38 0.75
N ASP A 12 8.48 -4.77 -0.39
CA ASP A 12 9.66 -3.91 -0.50
C ASP A 12 9.55 -2.70 0.40
N LEU A 13 8.37 -2.05 0.41
CA LEU A 13 8.17 -0.85 1.20
C LEU A 13 8.20 -1.17 2.69
N LEU A 14 7.57 -2.27 3.12
CA LEU A 14 7.64 -2.73 4.49
C LEU A 14 9.09 -2.92 4.92
N ALA A 15 9.89 -3.65 4.12
CA ALA A 15 11.30 -3.86 4.40
C ALA A 15 12.09 -2.54 4.52
N ALA A 16 11.79 -1.56 3.66
CA ALA A 16 12.42 -0.24 3.70
C ALA A 16 12.01 0.58 4.95
N VAL A 17 10.77 0.44 5.42
CA VAL A 17 10.27 1.22 6.56
C VAL A 17 10.48 0.56 7.91
N LEU A 18 10.87 -0.73 7.99
CA LEU A 18 11.13 -1.44 9.24
C LEU A 18 12.13 -0.73 10.16
N ALA A 19 13.14 -0.06 9.58
CA ALA A 19 14.13 0.72 10.35
C ALA A 19 13.52 1.89 11.14
N TYR A 20 12.32 2.35 10.74
CA TYR A 20 11.58 3.45 11.36
C TYR A 20 10.54 2.97 12.38
N ARG A 21 10.57 1.66 12.71
CA ARG A 21 9.71 1.00 13.70
C ARG A 21 8.22 1.29 13.48
N PRO A 22 7.66 0.86 12.34
CA PRO A 22 6.26 1.07 12.06
C PRO A 22 5.38 0.29 13.05
N THR A 23 4.35 0.93 13.56
CA THR A 23 3.30 0.31 14.38
C THR A 23 1.93 0.58 13.77
N VAL A 24 0.95 -0.25 14.10
CA VAL A 24 -0.46 0.00 13.76
C VAL A 24 -1.20 0.35 15.04
N GLU A 25 -1.69 1.59 15.12
CA GLU A 25 -2.39 2.16 16.27
C GLU A 25 -3.78 2.63 15.79
N ASP A 26 -4.85 2.12 16.43
CA ASP A 26 -6.24 2.41 16.05
C ASP A 26 -6.57 2.23 14.55
N GLY A 27 -5.84 1.33 13.87
CA GLY A 27 -6.00 1.07 12.44
C GLY A 27 -5.26 2.05 11.52
N ALA A 28 -4.44 2.95 12.06
CA ALA A 28 -3.54 3.84 11.33
C ALA A 28 -2.07 3.41 11.49
N LEU A 29 -1.21 3.77 10.52
CA LEU A 29 0.24 3.58 10.64
C LEU A 29 0.85 4.71 11.45
N ALA A 30 1.65 4.36 12.44
CA ALA A 30 2.49 5.27 13.20
C ALA A 30 3.96 4.89 13.04
N PHE A 31 4.84 5.88 13.13
CA PHE A 31 6.29 5.72 13.06
C PHE A 31 6.92 6.46 14.23
N ALA A 32 7.96 5.88 14.81
CA ALA A 32 8.68 6.50 15.93
C ALA A 32 9.49 7.73 15.50
N VAL A 33 9.78 7.85 14.21
CA VAL A 33 10.61 8.88 13.58
C VAL A 33 10.03 9.27 12.22
N GLU A 34 10.37 10.47 11.75
CA GLU A 34 9.94 10.96 10.44
C GLU A 34 10.53 10.11 9.30
N LEU A 35 9.71 9.80 8.30
CA LEU A 35 10.13 9.10 7.10
C LEU A 35 10.72 10.08 6.08
N PRO A 36 11.76 9.68 5.33
CA PRO A 36 12.18 10.41 4.14
C PRO A 36 11.00 10.67 3.20
N THR A 37 10.94 11.88 2.62
CA THR A 37 9.81 12.32 1.80
C THR A 37 9.42 11.33 0.71
N GLU A 38 10.40 10.73 0.03
CA GLU A 38 10.16 9.75 -1.04
C GLU A 38 9.49 8.46 -0.53
N LEU A 39 9.94 7.95 0.63
CA LEU A 39 9.30 6.80 1.28
C LEU A 39 7.89 7.16 1.76
N GLY A 40 7.69 8.38 2.26
CA GLY A 40 6.37 8.88 2.67
C GLY A 40 5.37 8.91 1.51
N ARG A 41 5.79 9.33 0.31
CA ARG A 41 4.92 9.35 -0.88
C ARG A 41 4.48 7.95 -1.30
N ARG A 42 5.42 6.99 -1.33
CA ARG A 42 5.12 5.59 -1.65
C ARG A 42 4.24 4.96 -0.59
N LEU A 43 4.51 5.28 0.68
CA LEU A 43 3.69 4.84 1.80
C LEU A 43 2.26 5.38 1.69
N TRP A 44 2.07 6.63 1.29
CA TRP A 44 0.72 7.17 1.10
C TRP A 44 -0.15 6.33 0.18
N VAL A 45 0.42 5.69 -0.84
CA VAL A 45 -0.30 4.79 -1.76
C VAL A 45 -0.43 3.38 -1.19
N LEU A 46 0.63 2.86 -0.57
CA LEU A 46 0.71 1.46 -0.11
C LEU A 46 0.34 1.27 1.37
N HIS A 47 -0.12 2.31 2.07
CA HIS A 47 -0.33 2.29 3.52
C HIS A 47 -1.27 1.17 3.96
N THR A 48 -2.35 0.91 3.21
CA THR A 48 -3.30 -0.18 3.50
C THR A 48 -2.63 -1.54 3.50
N GLY A 49 -1.77 -1.81 2.51
CA GLY A 49 -1.01 -3.05 2.41
C GLY A 49 0.01 -3.20 3.54
N VAL A 50 0.71 -2.12 3.89
CA VAL A 50 1.67 -2.12 5.01
C VAL A 50 0.95 -2.37 6.35
N ARG A 51 -0.23 -1.76 6.58
CA ARG A 51 -1.09 -2.06 7.74
C ARG A 51 -1.47 -3.53 7.80
N ALA A 52 -1.94 -4.08 6.68
CA ALA A 52 -2.31 -5.49 6.59
C ALA A 52 -1.14 -6.41 6.91
N ALA A 53 0.03 -6.14 6.34
CA ALA A 53 1.22 -6.95 6.59
C ALA A 53 1.66 -6.92 8.06
N LEU A 54 1.68 -5.73 8.69
CA LEU A 54 2.03 -5.61 10.12
C LEU A 54 0.99 -6.27 11.03
N ALA A 55 -0.29 -6.22 10.67
CA ALA A 55 -1.36 -6.87 11.42
C ALA A 55 -1.46 -8.38 11.17
N GLY A 56 -0.71 -8.93 10.20
CA GLY A 56 -0.83 -10.33 9.78
C GLY A 56 -2.18 -10.66 9.14
N ARG A 57 -2.76 -9.70 8.42
CA ARG A 57 -4.11 -9.82 7.84
C ARG A 57 -4.07 -9.75 6.31
N PRO A 58 -5.01 -10.39 5.61
CA PRO A 58 -5.20 -10.19 4.18
C PRO A 58 -5.55 -8.74 3.85
N TRP A 59 -5.24 -8.33 2.63
CA TRP A 59 -5.72 -7.08 2.05
C TRP A 59 -6.31 -7.31 0.67
N TYR A 60 -7.26 -6.45 0.33
CA TYR A 60 -8.11 -6.60 -0.83
C TYR A 60 -8.09 -5.34 -1.67
N GLY A 61 -8.23 -5.52 -2.97
CA GLY A 61 -8.42 -4.45 -3.94
C GLY A 61 -9.76 -4.59 -4.66
N CYS A 62 -10.37 -3.46 -4.99
CA CYS A 62 -11.49 -3.42 -5.94
C CYS A 62 -11.44 -2.16 -6.81
N GLY A 63 -12.12 -2.22 -7.96
CA GLY A 63 -12.29 -1.06 -8.83
C GLY A 63 -13.43 -0.17 -8.37
N SER A 64 -13.49 1.04 -8.93
CA SER A 64 -14.50 2.05 -8.62
C SER A 64 -15.90 1.72 -9.18
N GLU A 65 -16.01 0.73 -10.06
CA GLU A 65 -17.28 0.28 -10.61
C GLU A 65 -18.11 -0.44 -9.55
N ARG A 66 -18.93 0.34 -8.85
CA ARG A 66 -19.80 -0.03 -7.71
C ARG A 66 -20.70 -1.26 -7.88
N LYS A 67 -20.80 -1.87 -9.07
CA LYS A 67 -21.79 -2.92 -9.37
C LYS A 67 -21.22 -4.27 -9.84
N ALA A 68 -19.93 -4.42 -10.14
CA ALA A 68 -19.48 -5.62 -10.87
C ALA A 68 -18.28 -6.39 -10.29
N ALA A 69 -17.34 -5.75 -9.59
CA ALA A 69 -16.14 -6.44 -9.14
C ALA A 69 -16.21 -6.80 -7.65
N ALA A 70 -16.28 -8.09 -7.35
CA ALA A 70 -16.02 -8.57 -5.99
C ALA A 70 -14.60 -8.16 -5.56
N PRO A 71 -14.38 -7.81 -4.28
CA PRO A 71 -13.05 -7.68 -3.70
C PRO A 71 -12.16 -8.86 -4.07
N ARG A 72 -10.94 -8.59 -4.53
CA ARG A 72 -9.94 -9.64 -4.79
C ARG A 72 -8.77 -9.49 -3.82
N PRO A 73 -8.22 -10.59 -3.30
CA PRO A 73 -6.99 -10.53 -2.50
C PRO A 73 -5.85 -9.99 -3.37
N LEU A 74 -4.95 -9.25 -2.75
CA LEU A 74 -3.75 -8.71 -3.38
C LEU A 74 -2.50 -9.38 -2.80
N ASP A 75 -1.50 -9.61 -3.65
CA ASP A 75 -0.20 -10.13 -3.24
C ASP A 75 0.70 -8.97 -2.76
N PRO A 76 1.18 -8.97 -1.50
CA PRO A 76 2.11 -7.95 -1.01
C PRO A 76 3.44 -7.88 -1.78
N ALA A 77 3.83 -8.95 -2.47
CA ALA A 77 5.05 -9.02 -3.26
C ALA A 77 4.84 -8.64 -4.74
N ALA A 78 3.65 -8.18 -5.12
CA ALA A 78 3.34 -7.73 -6.47
C ALA A 78 2.90 -6.25 -6.49
N PRO A 79 3.14 -5.52 -7.60
CA PRO A 79 2.57 -4.19 -7.81
C PRO A 79 1.03 -4.22 -7.84
N ILE A 80 0.40 -3.07 -7.60
CA ILE A 80 -1.06 -2.95 -7.61
C ILE A 80 -1.59 -3.24 -9.02
N PRO A 81 -2.52 -4.20 -9.19
CA PRO A 81 -3.09 -4.51 -10.50
C PRO A 81 -3.83 -3.33 -11.16
N PRO A 82 -3.99 -3.34 -12.50
CA PRO A 82 -4.77 -2.32 -13.19
C PRO A 82 -6.23 -2.35 -12.72
N GLY A 83 -6.85 -1.17 -12.72
CA GLY A 83 -8.24 -0.98 -12.35
C GLY A 83 -8.53 -1.05 -10.84
N VAL A 84 -7.55 -1.38 -9.99
CA VAL A 84 -7.71 -1.21 -8.53
C VAL A 84 -7.62 0.28 -8.18
N THR A 85 -8.64 0.76 -7.48
CA THR A 85 -8.76 2.16 -7.02
C THR A 85 -9.13 2.26 -5.55
N LEU A 86 -9.58 1.15 -4.95
CA LEU A 86 -9.95 1.05 -3.55
C LEU A 86 -9.19 -0.12 -2.92
N LEU A 87 -8.68 0.09 -1.71
CA LEU A 87 -7.93 -0.88 -0.92
C LEU A 87 -8.58 -1.06 0.45
N CYS A 88 -8.46 -2.25 1.03
CA CYS A 88 -9.02 -2.53 2.36
C CYS A 88 -8.23 -3.64 3.04
N VAL A 89 -7.95 -3.50 4.34
CA VAL A 89 -7.50 -4.62 5.16
C VAL A 89 -8.72 -5.47 5.50
N GLU A 90 -8.58 -6.79 5.58
CA GLU A 90 -9.65 -7.65 6.08
C GLU A 90 -10.26 -7.06 7.35
N GLY A 91 -11.59 -7.04 7.47
CA GLY A 91 -12.31 -6.55 8.65
C GLY A 91 -12.25 -5.03 8.90
N ASP A 92 -11.59 -4.24 8.06
CA ASP A 92 -11.78 -2.78 8.07
C ASP A 92 -13.22 -2.44 7.68
N ARG A 93 -13.78 -1.40 8.31
CA ARG A 93 -15.15 -0.91 8.01
C ARG A 93 -15.20 0.06 6.83
N ARG A 94 -14.04 0.45 6.31
CA ARG A 94 -13.88 1.47 5.29
C ARG A 94 -12.82 1.04 4.29
N TRP A 95 -13.00 1.47 3.05
CA TRP A 95 -12.03 1.30 1.99
C TRP A 95 -11.23 2.58 1.83
N ASP A 96 -9.92 2.44 1.74
CA ASP A 96 -9.00 3.51 1.38
C ASP A 96 -9.06 3.71 -0.13
N ARG A 97 -9.00 4.98 -0.57
CA ARG A 97 -8.99 5.31 -2.00
C ARG A 97 -7.57 5.62 -2.42
N ILE A 98 -7.13 4.99 -3.50
CA ILE A 98 -5.91 5.37 -4.19
C ILE A 98 -6.15 6.71 -4.89
N ASP A 99 -5.27 7.67 -4.66
CA ASP A 99 -5.30 8.95 -5.37
C ASP A 99 -5.19 8.69 -6.90
N PRO A 100 -6.11 9.23 -7.73
CA PRO A 100 -6.03 9.07 -9.19
C PRO A 100 -4.68 9.44 -9.79
N ASP A 101 -4.02 10.47 -9.25
CA ASP A 101 -2.75 10.99 -9.77
C ASP A 101 -1.56 10.10 -9.38
N ALA A 102 -1.72 9.18 -8.42
CA ALA A 102 -0.66 8.26 -8.00
C ALA A 102 -0.13 7.38 -9.15
N ARG A 103 -0.97 7.06 -10.15
CA ARG A 103 -0.55 6.28 -11.33
C ARG A 103 0.37 7.07 -12.27
N LEU A 104 0.28 8.39 -12.25
CA LEU A 104 1.15 9.29 -13.01
C LEU A 104 2.43 9.58 -12.24
N ASP A 105 2.31 9.82 -10.93
CA ASP A 105 3.42 10.21 -10.07
C ASP A 105 4.33 9.04 -9.68
N LEU A 106 3.76 7.85 -9.48
CA LEU A 106 4.44 6.64 -8.99
C LEU A 106 4.03 5.40 -9.83
N PRO A 107 4.29 5.40 -11.15
CA PRO A 107 3.79 4.36 -12.06
C PRO A 107 4.35 2.96 -11.74
N ASP A 108 5.52 2.88 -11.11
CA ASP A 108 6.18 1.64 -10.72
C ASP A 108 5.47 0.88 -9.59
N LEU A 109 4.57 1.53 -8.85
CA LEU A 109 3.72 0.88 -7.85
C LEU A 109 2.58 0.07 -8.48
N PHE A 110 2.38 0.19 -9.80
CA PHE A 110 1.28 -0.40 -10.53
C PHE A 110 1.77 -1.32 -11.62
N VAL A 111 1.00 -2.37 -11.89
CA VAL A 111 1.18 -3.15 -13.12
C VAL A 111 0.80 -2.25 -14.32
N PRO A 112 1.57 -2.29 -15.43
CA PRO A 112 1.29 -1.53 -16.65
C PRO A 112 -0.12 -1.74 -17.21
#